data_AF-A0A8X6KUZ7-F1
#
_entry.id   AF-A0A8X6KUZ7-F1
#
_cell.length_a   1.000
_cell.length_b   1.000
_cell.length_c   1.000
_cell.angle_alpha   90.00
_cell.angle_beta   90.00
_cell.angle_gamma   90.00
#
_symmetry.space_group_name_H-M   'P 1'
#
loop_
_entity.id
_entity.type
_entity.pdbx_description
1 polymer ?
#
loop_
_entity_poly.entity_id
_entity_poly.type
_entity_poly.pdbx_seq_one_letter_code
_entity_poly.pdbx_strand_id
1 'polypeptide(L)'
;NVGKAEEGNCSKPDPTKCYENYYPEEMKDARIFPSKELLDRTCPSLLKMASCFQDYVDHCVDKNNDLVNTFDVKFIRELCDKQSLLRNNFLQNVDCYQSMISQFDECVNESSYAYRDYIDTVGYENFKDEQYHRACLQPVCTLACKLSEIKATCGNKARKAFFEIEKLRDSVASTKYFCNLIDFEKEVKSGFFTKLDIPESRRRVFAEVVQYFRNE
;
A
#
# COMPACT_ATOMS: atom_id res chain seq x y z
N ASN A 1 23.82 5.58 -9.02
CA ASN A 1 24.41 6.16 -7.80
C ASN A 1 23.33 6.31 -6.76
N VAL A 2 23.09 5.24 -6.00
CA VAL A 2 22.27 5.32 -4.79
C VAL A 2 23.06 6.19 -3.82
N GLY A 3 22.57 7.40 -3.58
CA GLY A 3 23.18 8.28 -2.59
C GLY A 3 23.24 7.53 -1.28
N LYS A 4 24.46 7.25 -0.80
CA LYS A 4 24.66 6.92 0.60
C LYS A 4 24.04 8.08 1.36
N ALA A 5 22.94 7.83 2.07
CA ALA A 5 22.59 8.69 3.18
C ALA A 5 23.85 8.74 4.03
N GLU A 6 24.47 9.92 4.12
CA GLU A 6 25.45 10.17 5.16
C GLU A 6 24.77 9.74 6.46
N GLU A 7 25.42 8.88 7.24
CA GLU A 7 25.03 8.60 8.63
C GLU A 7 25.21 9.91 9.40
N GLY A 8 24.30 10.86 9.19
CA GLY A 8 24.15 12.04 10.00
C GLY A 8 23.80 11.54 11.39
N ASN A 9 24.53 12.02 12.40
CA ASN A 9 24.37 11.74 13.82
C ASN A 9 22.95 12.08 14.31
N CYS A 10 21.97 11.27 13.96
CA CYS A 10 20.64 11.27 14.54
C CYS A 10 20.71 10.47 15.85
N SER A 11 20.38 11.12 16.98
CA SER A 11 20.32 10.46 18.29
C SER A 11 19.04 9.66 18.51
N LYS A 12 18.05 9.82 17.62
CA LYS A 12 16.80 9.05 17.67
C LYS A 12 17.02 7.65 17.08
N PRO A 13 16.30 6.62 17.57
CA PRO A 13 16.32 5.31 16.94
C PRO A 13 15.92 5.43 15.46
N ASP A 14 16.67 4.78 14.59
CA ASP A 14 16.29 4.64 13.18
C ASP A 14 15.03 3.75 13.04
N PRO A 15 14.39 3.74 11.85
CA PRO A 15 13.19 2.95 11.63
C PRO A 15 13.34 1.45 11.88
N THR A 16 14.50 0.88 11.56
CA THR A 16 14.77 -0.54 11.81
C THR A 16 14.70 -0.83 13.31
N LYS A 17 15.34 0.01 14.14
CA LYS A 17 15.26 -0.11 15.60
C LYS A 17 13.87 0.15 16.14
N CYS A 18 13.11 1.08 15.56
CA CYS A 18 11.72 1.28 15.97
C CYS A 18 10.89 0.00 15.74
N TYR A 19 11.08 -0.64 14.59
CA TYR A 19 10.40 -1.89 14.26
C TYR A 19 10.84 -3.04 15.18
N GLU A 20 12.15 -3.28 15.33
CA GLU A 20 12.71 -4.35 16.16
C GLU A 20 12.27 -4.26 17.64
N ASN A 21 12.17 -3.04 18.18
CA ASN A 21 11.84 -2.86 19.59
C ASN A 21 10.34 -2.90 19.89
N TYR A 22 9.48 -2.59 18.92
CA TYR A 22 8.06 -2.33 19.19
C TYR A 22 7.09 -3.11 18.31
N TYR A 23 7.51 -3.69 17.18
CA TYR A 23 6.61 -4.48 16.34
C TYR A 23 6.24 -5.80 17.04
N PRO A 24 4.95 -6.04 17.33
CA PRO A 24 4.55 -7.26 18.05
C PRO A 24 4.73 -8.49 17.15
N GLU A 25 5.41 -9.51 17.64
CA GLU A 25 5.66 -10.75 16.89
C GLU A 25 4.36 -11.38 16.37
N GLU A 26 3.27 -11.32 17.15
CA GLU A 26 1.99 -11.91 16.74
C GLU A 26 1.34 -11.18 15.55
N MET A 27 1.81 -9.98 15.21
CA MET A 27 1.38 -9.26 14.00
C MET A 27 2.07 -9.78 12.73
N LYS A 28 3.16 -10.55 12.82
CA LYS A 28 3.83 -11.14 11.64
C LYS A 28 2.93 -12.16 10.94
N ASP A 29 2.20 -12.95 11.73
CA ASP A 29 1.31 -14.00 11.22
C ASP A 29 -0.05 -13.46 10.77
N ALA A 30 -0.44 -12.26 11.21
CA ALA A 30 -1.76 -11.69 10.95
C ALA A 30 -2.00 -11.29 9.49
N ARG A 31 -0.99 -11.43 8.60
CA ARG A 31 -1.06 -11.18 7.14
C ARG A 31 -1.98 -10.01 6.77
N ILE A 32 -1.77 -8.86 7.41
CA ILE A 32 -2.47 -7.58 7.13
C ILE A 32 -3.87 -7.43 7.77
N PHE A 33 -4.52 -8.50 8.26
CA PHE A 33 -5.90 -8.45 8.78
C PHE A 33 -6.03 -8.90 10.24
N PRO A 34 -5.51 -8.14 11.22
CA PRO A 34 -5.58 -8.52 12.63
C PRO A 34 -7.02 -8.46 13.16
N SER A 35 -7.41 -9.48 13.95
CA SER A 35 -8.72 -9.49 14.62
C SER A 35 -8.84 -8.35 15.65
N LYS A 36 -10.05 -8.12 16.17
CA LYS A 36 -10.27 -7.14 17.24
C LYS A 36 -9.46 -7.45 18.48
N GLU A 37 -9.42 -8.72 18.91
CA GLU A 37 -8.70 -9.18 20.09
C GLU A 37 -7.20 -9.00 19.90
N LEU A 38 -6.69 -9.32 18.71
CA LEU A 38 -5.28 -9.12 18.39
C LEU A 38 -4.94 -7.63 18.42
N LEU A 39 -5.72 -6.78 17.74
CA LEU A 39 -5.52 -5.33 17.74
C LEU A 39 -5.60 -4.73 19.15
N ASP A 40 -6.60 -5.11 19.96
CA ASP A 40 -6.75 -4.62 21.33
C ASP A 40 -5.50 -4.95 22.18
N ARG A 41 -4.86 -6.10 21.92
CA ARG A 41 -3.61 -6.52 22.60
C ARG A 41 -2.36 -5.82 22.05
N THR A 42 -2.25 -5.67 20.73
CA THR A 42 -1.01 -5.22 20.06
C THR A 42 -0.92 -3.71 19.89
N CYS A 43 -2.06 -3.00 19.89
CA CYS A 43 -2.10 -1.55 19.67
C CYS A 43 -1.24 -0.71 20.62
N PRO A 44 -1.11 -1.00 21.93
CA PRO A 44 -0.18 -0.25 22.78
C PRO A 44 1.26 -0.25 22.27
N SER A 45 1.75 -1.38 21.72
CA SER A 45 3.08 -1.49 21.15
C SER A 45 3.17 -0.86 19.76
N LEU A 46 2.15 -1.06 18.91
CA LEU A 46 2.08 -0.43 17.59
C LEU A 46 2.07 1.10 17.70
N LEU A 47 1.37 1.66 18.69
CA LEU A 47 1.37 3.11 18.94
C LEU A 47 2.73 3.62 19.41
N LYS A 48 3.47 2.86 20.22
CA LYS A 48 4.86 3.20 20.58
C LYS A 48 5.77 3.18 19.35
N MET A 49 5.60 2.19 18.48
CA MET A 49 6.31 2.10 17.21
C MET A 49 6.02 3.32 16.32
N ALA A 50 4.74 3.67 16.15
CA ALA A 50 4.32 4.83 15.37
C ALA A 50 4.88 6.15 15.94
N SER A 51 4.93 6.30 17.28
CA SER A 51 5.58 7.44 17.91
C SER A 51 7.09 7.46 17.70
N CYS A 52 7.77 6.31 17.75
CA CYS A 52 9.20 6.19 17.47
C CYS A 52 9.53 6.62 16.02
N PHE A 53 8.73 6.16 15.06
CA PHE A 53 8.84 6.57 13.66
C PHE A 53 8.62 8.07 13.48
N GLN A 54 7.59 8.63 14.10
CA GLN A 54 7.33 10.06 14.07
C GLN A 54 8.50 10.86 14.65
N ASP A 55 9.05 10.42 15.79
CA ASP A 55 10.22 11.04 16.42
C ASP A 55 11.44 11.05 15.50
N TYR A 56 11.71 9.95 14.79
CA TYR A 56 12.79 9.87 13.81
C TYR A 56 12.54 10.84 12.64
N VAL A 57 11.35 10.81 12.05
CA VAL A 57 10.95 11.71 10.96
C VAL A 57 11.11 13.18 11.36
N ASP A 58 10.60 13.56 12.53
CA ASP A 58 10.56 14.96 12.97
C ASP A 58 11.95 15.56 13.24
N HIS A 59 12.93 14.72 13.59
CA HIS A 59 14.24 15.17 14.07
C HIS A 59 15.41 14.79 13.17
N CYS A 60 15.26 13.78 12.31
CA CYS A 60 16.37 13.15 11.62
C CYS A 60 16.20 13.02 10.11
N VAL A 61 14.99 13.24 9.59
CA VAL A 61 14.74 13.26 8.16
C VAL A 61 14.59 14.72 7.73
N ASP A 62 15.27 15.11 6.65
CA ASP A 62 15.01 16.40 6.03
C ASP A 62 13.55 16.45 5.58
N LYS A 63 12.83 17.50 5.97
CA LYS A 63 11.41 17.68 5.63
C LYS A 63 11.17 17.78 4.12
N ASN A 64 12.22 18.03 3.33
CA ASN A 64 12.18 18.02 1.87
C ASN A 64 12.40 16.61 1.28
N ASN A 65 12.62 15.59 2.10
CA ASN A 65 12.75 14.21 1.63
C ASN A 65 11.37 13.56 1.55
N ASP A 66 10.93 13.22 0.34
CA ASP A 66 9.63 12.58 0.10
C ASP A 66 9.47 11.20 0.78
N LEU A 67 10.57 10.61 1.27
CA LEU A 67 10.56 9.39 2.09
C LEU A 67 10.06 9.62 3.54
N VAL A 68 9.72 10.85 3.93
CA VAL A 68 9.11 11.18 5.22
C VAL A 68 7.78 10.42 5.47
N ASN A 69 7.12 9.94 4.41
CA ASN A 69 5.82 9.26 4.46
C ASN A 69 5.90 7.71 4.38
N THR A 70 6.89 7.06 5.03
CA THR A 70 7.15 5.61 4.83
C THR A 70 7.16 4.72 6.08
N PHE A 71 6.36 5.01 7.10
CA PHE A 71 6.30 4.25 8.36
C PHE A 71 4.89 3.89 8.90
N ASP A 72 3.85 3.95 8.05
CA ASP A 72 2.45 3.64 8.31
C ASP A 72 1.87 4.38 9.55
N VAL A 73 2.46 5.51 9.96
CA VAL A 73 2.14 6.17 11.25
C VAL A 73 0.67 6.54 11.34
N LYS A 74 0.12 7.16 10.29
CA LYS A 74 -1.29 7.55 10.24
C LYS A 74 -2.21 6.33 10.21
N PHE A 75 -1.89 5.33 9.42
CA PHE A 75 -2.62 4.07 9.36
C PHE A 75 -2.67 3.39 10.74
N ILE A 76 -1.53 3.25 11.42
CA ILE A 76 -1.45 2.62 12.75
C ILE A 76 -2.30 3.39 13.77
N ARG A 77 -2.20 4.72 13.80
CA ARG A 77 -2.99 5.55 14.73
C ARG A 77 -4.49 5.37 14.51
N GLU A 78 -4.95 5.46 13.27
CA GLU A 78 -6.36 5.27 12.92
C GLU A 78 -6.85 3.85 13.18
N LEU A 79 -6.02 2.84 12.89
CA LEU A 79 -6.37 1.45 13.16
C LEU A 79 -6.45 1.16 14.67
N CYS A 80 -5.63 1.83 15.48
CA CYS A 80 -5.57 1.62 16.93
C CYS A 80 -6.50 2.50 17.76
N ASP A 81 -7.04 3.57 17.19
CA ASP A 81 -8.07 4.37 17.86
C ASP A 81 -9.43 3.63 17.86
N LYS A 82 -9.92 3.32 19.06
CA LYS A 82 -11.22 2.65 19.27
C LYS A 82 -12.42 3.50 18.82
N GLN A 83 -12.25 4.81 18.72
CA GLN A 83 -13.30 5.72 18.25
C GLN A 83 -13.19 6.00 16.75
N SER A 84 -12.09 5.59 16.09
CA SER A 84 -11.92 5.82 14.67
C SER A 84 -12.99 5.11 13.84
N LEU A 85 -13.59 5.87 12.93
CA LEU A 85 -14.51 5.33 11.94
C LEU A 85 -13.81 4.28 11.06
N LEU A 86 -12.51 4.44 10.80
CA LEU A 86 -11.72 3.51 10.00
C LEU A 86 -11.57 2.16 10.72
N ARG A 87 -11.15 2.15 11.99
CA ARG A 87 -11.07 0.91 12.78
C ARG A 87 -12.42 0.21 12.84
N ASN A 88 -13.49 0.96 13.10
CA ASN A 88 -14.84 0.39 13.21
C ASN A 88 -15.31 -0.24 11.89
N ASN A 89 -15.08 0.44 10.75
CA ASN A 89 -15.41 -0.11 9.44
C ASN A 89 -14.52 -1.31 9.07
N PHE A 90 -13.25 -1.30 9.46
CA PHE A 90 -12.34 -2.44 9.28
C PHE A 90 -12.84 -3.67 10.04
N LEU A 91 -13.07 -3.54 11.35
CA LEU A 91 -13.47 -4.63 12.23
C LEU A 91 -14.83 -5.22 11.87
N GLN A 92 -15.75 -4.44 11.30
CA GLN A 92 -17.02 -4.96 10.78
C GLN A 92 -16.86 -5.96 9.62
N ASN A 93 -15.70 -5.98 8.96
CA ASN A 93 -15.48 -6.78 7.75
C ASN A 93 -14.24 -7.68 7.85
N VAL A 94 -13.55 -7.70 8.99
CA VAL A 94 -12.24 -8.35 9.15
C VAL A 94 -12.29 -9.85 8.86
N ASP A 95 -13.32 -10.54 9.33
CA ASP A 95 -13.51 -11.98 9.09
C ASP A 95 -13.64 -12.28 7.59
N CYS A 96 -14.33 -11.39 6.85
CA CYS A 96 -14.45 -11.53 5.40
C CYS A 96 -13.10 -11.30 4.72
N TYR A 97 -12.33 -10.29 5.12
CA TYR A 97 -10.98 -10.06 4.56
C TYR A 97 -10.04 -11.23 4.84
N GLN A 98 -10.09 -11.82 6.03
CA GLN A 98 -9.30 -13.00 6.39
C GLN A 98 -9.63 -14.22 5.53
N SER A 99 -10.90 -14.39 5.16
CA SER A 99 -11.32 -15.47 4.24
C SER A 99 -10.78 -15.31 2.82
N MET A 100 -10.27 -14.13 2.48
CA MET A 100 -9.85 -13.75 1.13
C MET A 100 -8.33 -13.73 0.90
N ILE A 101 -7.53 -14.21 1.86
CA ILE A 101 -6.06 -14.15 1.77
C ILE A 101 -5.54 -14.80 0.49
N SER A 102 -6.08 -15.95 0.10
CA SER A 102 -5.67 -16.64 -1.14
C SER A 102 -5.95 -15.82 -2.40
N GLN A 103 -7.13 -15.18 -2.48
CA GLN A 103 -7.49 -14.31 -3.61
C GLN A 103 -6.60 -13.07 -3.66
N PHE A 104 -6.14 -12.57 -2.51
CA PHE A 104 -5.19 -11.46 -2.47
C PHE A 104 -3.80 -11.85 -2.97
N ASP A 105 -3.34 -13.07 -2.68
CA ASP A 105 -2.11 -13.62 -3.23
C ASP A 105 -2.24 -13.84 -4.76
N GLU A 106 -3.40 -14.30 -5.22
CA GLU A 106 -3.72 -14.39 -6.65
C GLU A 106 -3.66 -13.03 -7.34
N CYS A 107 -4.24 -11.98 -6.75
CA CYS A 107 -4.17 -10.62 -7.30
C CYS A 107 -2.74 -10.10 -7.45
N VAL A 108 -1.84 -10.44 -6.52
CA VAL A 108 -0.40 -10.09 -6.62
C VAL A 108 0.24 -10.83 -7.79
N ASN A 109 -0.08 -12.12 -7.97
CA ASN A 109 0.42 -12.93 -9.07
C ASN A 109 -0.12 -12.43 -10.42
N GLU A 110 -1.43 -12.24 -10.55
CA GLU A 110 -2.09 -11.69 -11.76
C GLU A 110 -1.44 -10.38 -12.19
N SER A 111 -1.23 -9.45 -11.26
CA SER A 111 -0.61 -8.16 -11.55
C SER A 111 0.86 -8.31 -11.96
N SER A 112 1.58 -9.27 -11.37
CA SER A 112 2.97 -9.57 -11.74
C SER A 112 3.08 -10.20 -13.14
N TYR A 113 2.13 -11.05 -13.53
CA TYR A 113 2.08 -11.60 -14.88
C TYR A 113 1.71 -10.54 -15.89
N ALA A 114 0.65 -9.77 -15.64
CA ALA A 114 0.23 -8.69 -16.54
C ALA A 114 1.34 -7.66 -16.81
N TYR A 115 2.12 -7.31 -15.78
CA TYR A 115 3.28 -6.43 -15.94
C TYR A 115 4.37 -7.06 -16.81
N ARG A 116 4.73 -8.32 -16.57
CA ARG A 116 5.74 -9.03 -17.38
C ARG A 116 5.31 -9.15 -18.84
N ASP A 117 4.09 -9.57 -19.10
CA ASP A 117 3.54 -9.68 -20.45
C ASP A 117 3.56 -8.34 -21.19
N TYR A 118 3.29 -7.24 -20.47
CA TYR A 118 3.40 -5.90 -21.05
C TYR A 118 4.84 -5.55 -21.44
N ILE A 119 5.80 -5.76 -20.54
CA ILE A 119 7.23 -5.51 -20.81
C ILE A 119 7.73 -6.36 -21.98
N ASP A 120 7.35 -7.63 -22.04
CA ASP A 120 7.71 -8.55 -23.13
C ASP A 120 7.14 -8.07 -24.47
N THR A 121 5.94 -7.47 -24.46
CA THR A 121 5.27 -6.95 -25.67
C THR A 121 5.94 -5.67 -26.18
N VAL A 122 6.28 -4.74 -25.30
CA VAL A 122 6.80 -3.43 -25.72
C VAL A 122 8.33 -3.36 -25.78
N GLY A 123 9.05 -4.34 -25.23
CA GLY A 123 10.50 -4.42 -25.24
C GLY A 123 11.16 -3.64 -24.09
N TYR A 124 12.03 -4.32 -23.35
CA TYR A 124 12.68 -3.83 -22.12
C TYR A 124 13.49 -2.53 -22.32
N GLU A 125 14.08 -2.34 -23.50
CA GLU A 125 14.92 -1.17 -23.82
C GLU A 125 14.15 0.16 -23.81
N ASN A 126 12.82 0.12 -23.83
CA ASN A 126 11.97 1.30 -23.80
C ASN A 126 11.78 1.92 -22.40
N PHE A 127 12.27 1.26 -21.34
CA PHE A 127 12.11 1.72 -19.96
C PHE A 127 13.47 2.04 -19.33
N LYS A 128 13.86 3.31 -19.36
CA LYS A 128 15.07 3.79 -18.67
C LYS A 128 15.06 3.54 -17.15
N ASP A 129 13.87 3.40 -16.56
CA ASP A 129 13.67 3.18 -15.13
C ASP A 129 12.58 2.12 -14.87
N GLU A 130 12.78 0.90 -15.37
CA GLU A 130 11.85 -0.23 -15.20
C GLU A 130 11.42 -0.43 -13.73
N GLN A 131 12.32 -0.18 -12.78
CA GLN A 131 12.02 -0.28 -11.35
C GLN A 131 10.91 0.68 -10.90
N TYR A 132 10.89 1.94 -11.37
CA TYR A 132 9.85 2.91 -11.02
C TYR A 132 8.55 2.59 -11.75
N HIS A 133 8.67 2.15 -12.99
CA HIS A 133 7.55 1.74 -13.80
C HIS A 133 6.80 0.55 -13.16
N ARG A 134 7.54 -0.47 -12.72
CA ARG A 134 7.00 -1.60 -11.97
C ARG A 134 6.41 -1.19 -10.63
N ALA A 135 7.15 -0.36 -9.87
CA ALA A 135 6.72 0.11 -8.55
C ALA A 135 5.49 1.04 -8.59
N CYS A 136 5.19 1.64 -9.74
CA CYS A 136 3.93 2.33 -9.99
C CYS A 136 2.84 1.35 -10.44
N LEU A 137 3.01 0.67 -11.57
CA LEU A 137 1.89 0.03 -12.26
C LEU A 137 1.39 -1.25 -11.57
N GLN A 138 2.32 -2.07 -11.06
CA GLN A 138 1.97 -3.36 -10.46
C GLN A 138 1.13 -3.18 -9.18
N PRO A 139 1.48 -2.29 -8.23
CA PRO A 139 0.65 -2.06 -7.04
C PRO A 139 -0.73 -1.47 -7.37
N VAL A 140 -0.84 -0.58 -8.36
CA VAL A 140 -2.13 -0.03 -8.82
C VAL A 140 -3.05 -1.15 -9.30
N CYS A 141 -2.53 -2.05 -10.15
CA CYS A 141 -3.26 -3.22 -10.63
C CYS A 141 -3.63 -4.17 -9.49
N THR A 142 -2.70 -4.41 -8.57
CA THR A 142 -2.92 -5.30 -7.40
C THR A 142 -4.05 -4.78 -6.53
N LEU A 143 -4.05 -3.47 -6.21
CA LEU A 143 -5.10 -2.86 -5.39
C LEU A 143 -6.47 -2.92 -6.08
N ALA A 144 -6.51 -2.64 -7.39
CA ALA A 144 -7.73 -2.74 -8.18
C ALA A 144 -8.31 -4.15 -8.22
N CYS A 145 -7.45 -5.17 -8.35
CA CYS A 145 -7.86 -6.57 -8.25
C CYS A 145 -8.42 -6.90 -6.86
N LYS A 146 -7.68 -6.60 -5.78
CA LYS A 146 -8.12 -6.87 -4.40
C LYS A 146 -9.47 -6.23 -4.09
N LEU A 147 -9.67 -4.97 -4.48
CA LEU A 147 -10.94 -4.28 -4.31
C LEU A 147 -12.07 -4.89 -5.14
N SER A 148 -11.77 -5.43 -6.32
CA SER A 148 -12.75 -6.13 -7.14
C SER A 148 -13.19 -7.43 -6.48
N GLU A 149 -12.25 -8.19 -5.94
CA GLU A 149 -12.54 -9.42 -5.19
C GLU A 149 -13.34 -9.12 -3.93
N ILE A 150 -12.95 -8.11 -3.14
CA ILE A 150 -13.70 -7.73 -1.93
C ILE A 150 -15.12 -7.31 -2.29
N LYS A 151 -15.31 -6.59 -3.40
CA LYS A 151 -16.64 -6.21 -3.87
C LYS A 151 -17.50 -7.43 -4.19
N ALA A 152 -16.92 -8.43 -4.86
CA ALA A 152 -17.61 -9.64 -5.28
C ALA A 152 -17.99 -10.52 -4.08
N THR A 153 -17.09 -10.65 -3.11
CA THR A 153 -17.24 -11.57 -1.97
C THR A 153 -17.87 -10.92 -0.74
N CYS A 154 -17.35 -9.75 -0.32
CA CYS A 154 -17.77 -9.06 0.91
C CYS A 154 -18.75 -7.90 0.65
N GLY A 155 -19.02 -7.60 -0.63
CA GLY A 155 -19.93 -6.53 -1.02
C GLY A 155 -19.29 -5.13 -1.04
N ASN A 156 -20.05 -4.17 -1.55
CA ASN A 156 -19.53 -2.83 -1.85
C ASN A 156 -19.21 -1.99 -0.59
N LYS A 157 -19.86 -2.24 0.54
CA LYS A 157 -19.56 -1.53 1.80
C LYS A 157 -18.17 -1.92 2.32
N ALA A 158 -17.87 -3.22 2.35
CA ALA A 158 -16.55 -3.74 2.70
C ALA A 158 -15.47 -3.20 1.76
N ARG A 159 -15.70 -3.25 0.44
CA ARG A 159 -14.78 -2.69 -0.56
C ARG A 159 -14.41 -1.24 -0.27
N LYS A 160 -15.41 -0.38 -0.03
CA LYS A 160 -15.17 1.04 0.25
C LYS A 160 -14.37 1.22 1.52
N ALA A 161 -14.73 0.51 2.59
CA ALA A 161 -14.00 0.54 3.85
C ALA A 161 -12.53 0.12 3.66
N PHE A 162 -12.28 -0.97 2.94
CA PHE A 162 -10.94 -1.43 2.61
C PHE A 162 -10.16 -0.40 1.82
N PHE A 163 -10.77 0.23 0.81
CA PHE A 163 -10.08 1.23 0.02
C PHE A 163 -9.67 2.46 0.84
N GLU A 164 -10.52 2.94 1.75
CA GLU A 164 -10.15 4.03 2.67
C GLU A 164 -8.99 3.65 3.59
N ILE A 165 -8.87 2.38 3.97
CA ILE A 165 -7.74 1.88 4.76
C ILE A 165 -6.45 1.92 3.94
N GLU A 166 -6.49 1.38 2.72
CA GLU A 166 -5.33 1.33 1.83
C GLU A 166 -4.81 2.74 1.50
N LYS A 167 -5.70 3.74 1.37
CA LYS A 167 -5.30 5.15 1.15
C LYS A 167 -4.44 5.73 2.27
N LEU A 168 -4.51 5.18 3.49
CA LEU A 168 -3.66 5.62 4.61
C LEU A 168 -2.37 4.83 4.72
N ARG A 169 -2.22 3.74 3.96
CA ARG A 169 -0.98 2.96 3.95
C ARG A 169 0.09 3.69 3.16
N ASP A 170 1.29 3.63 3.67
CA ASP A 170 2.43 4.31 3.07
C ASP A 170 2.85 3.64 1.78
N SER A 171 2.57 2.34 1.61
CA SER A 171 2.71 1.65 0.32
C SER A 171 1.92 2.33 -0.82
N VAL A 172 0.76 2.92 -0.54
CA VAL A 172 -0.02 3.68 -1.52
C VAL A 172 0.61 5.05 -1.77
N ALA A 173 1.14 5.72 -0.75
CA ALA A 173 1.90 6.95 -0.91
C ALA A 173 3.17 6.73 -1.75
N SER A 174 3.95 5.67 -1.47
CA SER A 174 5.12 5.28 -2.27
C SER A 174 4.73 4.94 -3.72
N THR A 175 3.63 4.23 -3.92
CA THR A 175 3.13 3.94 -5.27
C THR A 175 2.82 5.24 -6.03
N LYS A 176 2.16 6.21 -5.40
CA LYS A 176 1.91 7.54 -6.00
C LYS A 176 3.22 8.24 -6.38
N TYR A 177 4.19 8.26 -5.49
CA TYR A 177 5.50 8.82 -5.76
C TYR A 177 6.14 8.21 -7.01
N PHE A 178 6.16 6.87 -7.14
CA PHE A 178 6.68 6.22 -8.33
C PHE A 178 5.86 6.51 -9.59
N CYS A 179 4.54 6.64 -9.46
CA CYS A 179 3.69 7.02 -10.59
C CYS A 179 3.97 8.45 -11.08
N ASN A 180 4.39 9.37 -10.20
CA ASN A 180 4.80 10.72 -10.58
C ASN A 180 6.18 10.76 -11.28
N LEU A 181 7.00 9.71 -11.12
CA LEU A 181 8.31 9.60 -11.78
C LEU A 181 8.23 9.02 -13.20
N ILE A 182 7.05 8.58 -13.65
CA ILE A 182 6.83 8.04 -15.00
C ILE A 182 5.76 8.82 -15.75
N ASP A 183 5.64 8.61 -17.06
CA ASP A 183 4.51 9.14 -17.85
C ASP A 183 3.24 8.30 -17.61
N PHE A 184 2.68 8.41 -16.41
CA PHE A 184 1.53 7.61 -15.98
C PHE A 184 0.30 7.86 -16.88
N GLU A 185 0.12 9.07 -17.38
CA GLU A 185 -0.96 9.40 -18.31
C GLU A 185 -0.85 8.65 -19.64
N LYS A 186 0.36 8.50 -20.19
CA LYS A 186 0.58 7.66 -21.36
C LYS A 186 0.22 6.20 -21.08
N GLU A 187 0.59 5.68 -19.91
CA GLU A 187 0.27 4.31 -19.50
C GLU A 187 -1.25 4.09 -19.36
N VAL A 188 -1.99 5.09 -18.90
CA VAL A 188 -3.46 5.06 -18.81
C VAL A 188 -4.12 5.16 -20.19
N LYS A 189 -3.65 6.05 -21.07
CA LYS A 189 -4.31 6.34 -22.35
C LYS A 189 -3.97 5.38 -23.48
N SER A 190 -2.77 4.79 -23.45
CA SER A 190 -2.23 4.04 -24.59
C SER A 190 -1.23 2.93 -24.24
N GLY A 191 -0.75 2.88 -22.99
CA GLY A 191 0.21 1.88 -22.52
C GLY A 191 -0.47 0.80 -21.70
N PHE A 192 0.15 0.46 -20.56
CA PHE A 192 -0.15 -0.70 -19.73
C PHE A 192 -1.65 -0.92 -19.47
N PHE A 193 -2.36 0.09 -18.98
CA PHE A 193 -3.77 -0.09 -18.56
C PHE A 193 -4.71 -0.36 -19.73
N THR A 194 -4.33 0.00 -20.96
CA THR A 194 -5.11 -0.32 -22.17
C THR A 194 -4.86 -1.73 -22.68
N LYS A 195 -3.78 -2.38 -22.24
CA LYS A 195 -3.40 -3.75 -22.60
C LYS A 195 -3.88 -4.80 -21.62
N LEU A 196 -4.35 -4.37 -20.44
CA LEU A 196 -4.91 -5.28 -19.45
C LEU A 196 -6.24 -5.86 -19.96
N ASP A 197 -6.34 -7.19 -19.93
CA ASP A 197 -7.61 -7.89 -20.14
C ASP A 197 -8.44 -7.85 -18.85
N ILE A 198 -9.09 -6.71 -18.60
CA ILE A 198 -9.90 -6.48 -17.40
C ILE A 198 -11.35 -6.92 -17.68
N PRO A 199 -11.88 -7.92 -16.95
CA PRO A 199 -13.28 -8.32 -17.06
C PRO A 199 -14.23 -7.14 -16.81
N GLU A 200 -15.33 -7.07 -17.56
CA GLU A 200 -16.31 -5.96 -17.46
C GLU A 200 -16.81 -5.75 -16.01
N SER A 201 -16.96 -6.82 -15.23
CA SER A 201 -17.36 -6.79 -13.82
C SER A 201 -16.39 -6.03 -12.92
N ARG A 202 -15.08 -5.98 -13.28
CA ARG A 202 -14.00 -5.33 -12.54
C ARG A 202 -13.68 -3.92 -13.05
N ARG A 203 -14.03 -3.58 -14.30
CA ARG A 203 -13.63 -2.32 -14.96
C ARG A 203 -13.93 -1.06 -14.16
N ARG A 204 -15.11 -0.97 -13.54
CA ARG A 204 -15.46 0.21 -12.73
C ARG A 204 -14.55 0.39 -11.51
N VAL A 205 -14.16 -0.70 -10.86
CA VAL A 205 -13.26 -0.65 -9.69
C VAL A 205 -11.85 -0.30 -10.15
N PHE A 206 -11.39 -0.90 -11.26
CA PHE A 206 -10.11 -0.54 -11.87
C PHE A 206 -10.02 0.95 -12.23
N ALA A 207 -11.04 1.49 -12.91
CA ALA A 207 -11.08 2.90 -13.27
C ALA A 207 -11.04 3.82 -12.04
N GLU A 208 -11.74 3.47 -10.96
CA GLU A 208 -11.73 4.22 -9.70
C GLU A 208 -10.33 4.26 -9.08
N VAL A 209 -9.63 3.11 -9.04
CA VAL A 209 -8.27 3.02 -8.49
C VAL A 209 -7.28 3.77 -9.37
N VAL A 210 -7.29 3.54 -10.69
CA VAL A 210 -6.43 4.26 -11.63
C VAL A 210 -6.63 5.76 -11.47
N GLN A 211 -7.87 6.25 -11.42
CA GLN A 211 -8.16 7.67 -11.23
C GLN A 211 -7.61 8.22 -9.90
N TYR A 212 -7.62 7.43 -8.83
CA TYR A 212 -7.03 7.84 -7.56
C TYR A 212 -5.51 8.06 -7.63
N PHE A 213 -4.82 7.31 -8.49
CA PHE A 213 -3.37 7.45 -8.75
C PHE A 213 -3.04 8.47 -9.85
N ARG A 214 -4.03 8.92 -10.64
CA ARG A 214 -3.83 9.95 -11.68
C ARG A 214 -3.71 11.38 -11.12
N ASN A 215 -4.14 11.61 -9.88
CA ASN A 215 -4.21 12.96 -9.31
C ASN A 215 -3.00 13.26 -8.42
N GLU A 216 -2.15 14.16 -8.91
CA GLU A 216 -1.84 15.44 -8.25
C GLU A 216 -2.69 16.55 -8.87
#